data_AF-A0A833HQ20-F1
#
_entry.id   AF-A0A833HQ20-F1
#
_cell.length_a   1.000
_cell.length_b   1.000
_cell.length_c   1.000
_cell.angle_alpha   90.00
_cell.angle_beta   90.00
_cell.angle_gamma   90.00
#
_symmetry.space_group_name_H-M   'P 1'
#
loop_
_entity.id
_entity.type
_entity.pdbx_description
1 polymer ?
#
loop_
_entity_poly.entity_id
_entity_poly.type
_entity_poly.pdbx_seq_one_letter_code
_entity_poly.pdbx_strand_id
1 'polypeptide(L)'
;MKNIIAVIVGLSNGVVVGSGIVALITLLDIIPRLAQLTNTTKYIIWYENVIITGAVLAAFTSLTNYTIPMNTSVVMIAGLFMGIFIGLLASALAEVMNVLPVIVRRVRLEGFVIYILYALIFGKVIGSFINWIIY
;
A
#
# COMPACT_ATOMS: atom_id res chain seq x y z
N MET A 1 26.77 14.59 -17.10
CA MET A 1 25.47 15.18 -16.70
C MET A 1 24.31 14.18 -16.79
N LYS A 2 24.15 13.44 -17.90
CA LYS A 2 23.04 12.48 -18.09
C LYS A 2 22.89 11.40 -16.98
N ASN A 3 24.01 10.85 -16.48
CA ASN A 3 23.99 9.83 -15.42
C ASN A 3 23.60 10.39 -14.04
N ILE A 4 23.99 11.63 -13.74
CA ILE A 4 23.65 12.28 -12.46
C ILE A 4 22.14 12.56 -12.41
N ILE A 5 21.58 13.04 -13.53
CA ILE A 5 20.14 13.26 -13.67
C ILE A 5 19.38 11.94 -13.52
N ALA A 6 19.86 10.85 -14.14
CA ALA A 6 19.24 9.54 -14.01
C ALA A 6 19.25 9.03 -12.55
N VAL A 7 20.33 9.24 -11.80
CA VAL A 7 20.40 8.89 -10.38
C VAL A 7 19.40 9.70 -9.55
N ILE A 8 19.32 11.02 -9.79
CA ILE A 8 18.37 11.89 -9.08
C ILE A 8 16.94 11.48 -9.37
N VAL A 9 16.59 11.30 -10.65
CA VAL A 9 15.23 10.89 -11.06
C VAL A 9 14.90 9.50 -10.52
N GLY A 10 15.84 8.55 -10.56
CA GLY A 10 15.65 7.22 -9.99
C GLY A 10 15.39 7.25 -8.48
N LEU A 11 16.18 8.02 -7.73
CA LEU A 11 15.96 8.21 -6.29
C LEU A 11 14.63 8.90 -5.99
N SER A 12 14.27 9.96 -6.73
CA SER A 12 12.99 10.64 -6.55
C SER A 12 11.81 9.70 -6.77
N ASN A 13 11.82 8.90 -7.85
CA ASN A 13 10.78 7.92 -8.10
C ASN A 13 10.72 6.85 -7.01
N GLY A 14 11.88 6.34 -6.57
CA GLY A 14 11.96 5.36 -5.49
C GLY A 14 11.36 5.87 -4.17
N VAL A 15 11.63 7.13 -3.80
CA VAL A 15 11.06 7.76 -2.61
C VAL A 15 9.55 7.93 -2.73
N VAL A 16 9.04 8.37 -3.90
CA VAL A 16 7.60 8.55 -4.13
C VAL A 16 6.86 7.20 -4.07
N VAL A 17 7.37 6.16 -4.74
CA VAL A 17 6.73 4.83 -4.73
C VAL A 17 6.81 4.19 -3.35
N GLY A 18 7.99 4.23 -2.70
CA GLY A 18 8.19 3.69 -1.37
C GLY A 18 7.32 4.36 -0.31
N SER A 19 7.22 5.70 -0.35
CA SER A 19 6.33 6.44 0.56
C SER A 19 4.86 6.11 0.33
N GLY A 20 4.44 5.82 -0.91
CA GLY A 20 3.08 5.37 -1.20
C GLY A 20 2.74 4.02 -0.54
N ILE A 21 3.66 3.05 -0.60
CA ILE A 21 3.49 1.73 0.05
C ILE A 21 3.45 1.89 1.57
N VAL A 22 4.41 2.63 2.13
CA VAL A 22 4.48 2.87 3.59
C VAL A 22 3.23 3.59 4.07
N ALA A 23 2.78 4.64 3.38
CA ALA A 23 1.57 5.38 3.72
C ALA A 23 0.33 4.49 3.70
N LEU A 24 0.19 3.60 2.70
CA LEU A 24 -0.93 2.67 2.64
C LEU A 24 -0.94 1.69 3.83
N ILE A 25 0.21 1.12 4.17
CA ILE A 25 0.34 0.14 5.25
C ILE A 25 0.08 0.79 6.62
N THR A 26 0.54 2.04 6.83
CA THR A 26 0.35 2.77 8.08
C THR A 26 -1.06 3.36 8.20
N LEU A 27 -1.63 3.96 7.15
CA LEU A 27 -2.98 4.52 7.18
C LEU A 27 -4.07 3.48 7.43
N LEU A 28 -3.86 2.26 6.95
CA LEU A 28 -4.77 1.14 7.18
C LEU A 28 -4.51 0.42 8.51
N ASP A 29 -3.55 0.89 9.32
CA ASP A 29 -3.14 0.29 10.60
C ASP A 29 -2.84 -1.21 10.50
N ILE A 30 -2.30 -1.68 9.37
CA ILE A 30 -2.04 -3.11 9.14
C ILE A 30 -1.04 -3.65 10.17
N ILE A 31 0.02 -2.89 10.46
CA ILE A 31 1.08 -3.29 11.39
C ILE A 31 0.55 -3.38 12.84
N PRO A 32 -0.08 -2.32 13.39
CA PRO A 32 -0.73 -2.41 14.70
C PRO A 32 -1.73 -3.57 14.80
N ARG A 33 -2.55 -3.79 13.76
CA ARG A 33 -3.59 -4.82 13.77
C ARG A 33 -3.00 -6.23 13.76
N LEU A 34 -1.95 -6.46 12.98
CA LEU A 34 -1.18 -7.71 13.03
C LEU A 34 -0.62 -7.97 14.43
N ALA A 35 0.03 -6.97 15.02
CA ALA A 35 0.63 -7.10 16.35
C ALA A 35 -0.42 -7.30 17.45
N GLN A 36 -1.63 -6.73 17.31
CA GLN A 36 -2.76 -6.96 18.21
C GLN A 36 -3.31 -8.38 18.07
N LEU A 37 -3.52 -8.87 16.85
CA LEU A 37 -4.02 -10.24 16.58
C LEU A 37 -3.09 -11.32 17.15
N THR A 38 -1.78 -11.08 17.13
CA THR A 38 -0.78 -12.00 17.68
C THR A 38 -0.43 -11.73 19.15
N ASN A 39 -1.09 -10.76 19.81
CA ASN A 39 -0.78 -10.31 21.17
C ASN A 39 0.69 -9.90 21.39
N THR A 40 1.34 -9.35 20.36
CA THR A 40 2.77 -8.99 20.33
C THR A 40 2.98 -7.50 20.01
N THR A 41 2.13 -6.63 20.52
CA THR A 41 2.22 -5.16 20.35
C THR A 41 3.58 -4.57 20.76
N LYS A 42 4.30 -5.21 21.68
CA LYS A 42 5.67 -4.83 22.07
C LYS A 42 6.68 -4.92 20.92
N TYR A 43 6.39 -5.70 19.87
CA TYR A 43 7.33 -6.00 18.79
C TYR A 43 7.01 -5.27 17.46
N ILE A 44 6.21 -4.20 17.48
CA ILE A 44 5.83 -3.43 16.27
C ILE A 44 7.04 -3.05 15.40
N ILE A 45 8.14 -2.60 16.01
CA ILE A 45 9.38 -2.23 15.30
C ILE A 45 9.95 -3.42 14.49
N TRP A 46 9.80 -4.65 15.00
CA TRP A 46 10.23 -5.84 14.26
C TRP A 46 9.36 -6.12 13.05
N TYR A 47 8.04 -5.92 13.15
CA TYR A 47 7.14 -6.03 11.99
C TYR A 47 7.50 -5.00 10.92
N GLU A 48 7.74 -3.75 11.30
CA GLU A 48 8.17 -2.70 10.37
C GLU A 48 9.48 -3.08 9.66
N ASN A 49 10.48 -3.52 10.42
CA ASN A 49 11.77 -3.92 9.84
C ASN A 49 11.64 -5.09 8.87
N VAL A 50 10.82 -6.11 9.17
CA VAL A 50 10.56 -7.24 8.27
C VAL A 50 9.88 -6.76 6.98
N ILE A 51 8.91 -5.86 7.07
CA ILE A 51 8.24 -5.29 5.89
C ILE A 51 9.22 -4.48 5.03
N ILE A 52 10.03 -3.61 5.65
CA ILE A 52 11.01 -2.78 4.96
C ILE A 52 12.05 -3.65 4.25
N THR A 53 12.63 -4.63 4.97
CA THR A 53 13.62 -5.55 4.38
C THR A 53 13.02 -6.39 3.27
N GLY A 54 11.80 -6.89 3.43
CA GLY A 54 11.06 -7.60 2.38
C GLY A 54 10.82 -6.74 1.14
N ALA A 55 10.42 -5.48 1.31
CA ALA A 55 10.21 -4.55 0.21
C ALA A 55 11.51 -4.22 -0.54
N VAL A 56 12.62 -4.03 0.18
CA VAL A 56 13.95 -3.81 -0.42
C VAL A 56 14.40 -5.03 -1.22
N LEU A 57 14.24 -6.24 -0.66
CA LEU A 57 14.56 -7.48 -1.37
C LEU A 57 13.71 -7.66 -2.62
N ALA A 58 12.39 -7.43 -2.53
CA ALA A 58 11.48 -7.51 -3.66
C ALA A 58 11.80 -6.48 -4.75
N ALA A 59 12.17 -5.26 -4.37
CA ALA A 59 12.62 -4.24 -5.33
C ALA A 59 13.91 -4.69 -6.05
N PHE A 60 14.86 -5.27 -5.31
CA PHE A 60 16.12 -5.76 -5.89
C PHE A 60 15.90 -6.92 -6.86
N THR A 61 15.07 -7.91 -6.52
CA THR A 61 14.74 -9.03 -7.42
C THR A 61 13.97 -8.57 -8.65
N SER A 62 13.08 -7.59 -8.51
CA SER A 62 12.36 -6.98 -9.63
C SER A 62 13.28 -6.23 -10.59
N LEU A 63 14.28 -5.50 -10.10
CA LEU A 63 15.24 -4.77 -10.93
C LEU A 63 16.20 -5.69 -11.68
N THR A 64 16.59 -6.80 -11.05
CA THR A 64 17.57 -7.75 -11.61
C THR A 64 16.94 -8.82 -12.51
N ASN A 65 15.60 -8.87 -12.59
CA ASN A 65 14.84 -9.98 -13.19
C ASN A 65 15.32 -11.36 -12.71
N TYR A 66 15.87 -11.40 -11.49
CA TYR A 66 16.45 -12.62 -10.94
C TYR A 66 15.32 -13.51 -10.44
N THR A 67 15.04 -14.58 -11.18
CA THR A 67 14.05 -15.57 -10.78
C THR A 67 14.69 -16.54 -9.80
N ILE A 68 14.16 -16.60 -8.58
CA ILE A 68 14.56 -17.60 -7.60
C ILE A 68 13.78 -18.89 -7.91
N PRO A 69 14.43 -20.00 -8.32
CA PRO A 69 13.74 -21.26 -8.50
C PRO A 69 13.31 -21.79 -7.13
N MET A 70 12.01 -21.78 -6.86
CA MET A 70 11.42 -22.27 -5.62
C MET A 70 10.61 -23.54 -5.86
N ASN A 71 10.70 -24.47 -4.90
CA ASN A 71 9.90 -25.69 -4.90
C ASN A 71 8.42 -25.34 -4.70
N THR A 72 7.52 -26.14 -5.30
CA THR A 72 6.06 -25.94 -5.25
C THR A 72 5.53 -25.80 -3.83
N SER A 73 6.10 -26.52 -2.85
CA SER A 73 5.71 -26.42 -1.44
C SER A 73 5.94 -25.02 -0.85
N VAL A 74 7.05 -24.36 -1.22
CA VAL A 74 7.38 -23.00 -0.75
C VAL A 74 6.42 -21.99 -1.37
N VAL A 75 6.09 -22.16 -2.65
CA VAL A 75 5.12 -21.30 -3.35
C VAL A 75 3.73 -21.42 -2.75
N MET A 76 3.29 -22.63 -2.37
CA MET A 76 2.01 -22.83 -1.68
C MET A 76 1.95 -22.06 -0.36
N ILE A 77 3.00 -22.17 0.47
CA ILE A 77 3.07 -21.46 1.74
C ILE A 77 3.06 -19.94 1.52
N ALA A 78 3.83 -19.44 0.55
CA ALA A 78 3.83 -18.03 0.18
C ALA A 78 2.45 -17.56 -0.30
N GLY A 79 1.73 -18.38 -1.06
CA GLY A 79 0.36 -18.11 -1.49
C GLY A 79 -0.62 -17.96 -0.33
N LEU A 80 -0.50 -18.79 0.71
CA LEU A 80 -1.32 -18.66 1.93
C LEU A 80 -1.04 -17.34 2.66
N PHE A 81 0.23 -16.96 2.81
CA PHE A 81 0.58 -15.67 3.41
C PHE A 81 0.04 -14.49 2.60
N MET A 82 0.06 -14.59 1.27
CA MET A 82 -0.54 -13.58 0.40
C MET A 82 -2.05 -13.49 0.60
N GLY A 83 -2.74 -14.63 0.76
CA GLY A 83 -4.15 -14.67 1.10
C GLY A 83 -4.46 -13.99 2.43
N ILE A 84 -3.65 -14.23 3.47
CA ILE A 84 -3.78 -13.56 4.78
C ILE A 84 -3.58 -12.05 4.61
N PHE A 85 -2.58 -11.61 3.87
CA PHE A 85 -2.33 -10.20 3.61
C PHE A 85 -3.49 -9.51 2.89
N ILE A 86 -4.02 -10.13 1.83
CA ILE A 86 -5.19 -9.61 1.09
C ILE A 86 -6.43 -9.57 2.00
N GLY A 87 -6.63 -10.58 2.85
CA GLY A 87 -7.72 -10.61 3.83
C GLY A 87 -7.63 -9.48 4.85
N LEU A 88 -6.43 -9.19 5.36
CA LEU A 88 -6.18 -8.06 6.26
C LEU A 88 -6.44 -6.72 5.57
N LEU A 89 -5.98 -6.55 4.33
CA LEU A 89 -6.28 -5.37 3.53
C LEU A 89 -7.79 -5.17 3.35
N ALA A 90 -8.52 -6.21 2.94
CA ALA A 90 -9.97 -6.14 2.74
C ALA A 90 -10.71 -5.74 4.01
N SER A 91 -10.32 -6.32 5.16
CA SER A 91 -10.88 -5.99 6.48
C SER A 91 -10.57 -4.55 6.89
N ALA A 92 -9.33 -4.09 6.71
CA ALA A 92 -8.93 -2.73 7.02
C ALA A 92 -9.67 -1.70 6.15
N LEU A 93 -9.84 -1.98 4.86
CA LEU A 93 -10.64 -1.14 3.97
C LEU A 93 -12.11 -1.08 4.42
N ALA A 94 -12.71 -2.20 4.82
CA ALA A 94 -14.09 -2.22 5.32
C ALA A 94 -14.25 -1.36 6.59
N GLU A 95 -13.26 -1.39 7.49
CA GLU A 95 -13.26 -0.56 8.69
C GLU A 95 -13.13 0.94 8.37
N VAL A 96 -12.19 1.31 7.50
CA VAL A 96 -12.02 2.71 7.06
C VAL A 96 -13.26 3.21 6.34
N MET A 97 -13.90 2.38 5.49
CA MET A 97 -15.15 2.74 4.83
C MET A 97 -16.28 3.00 5.82
N ASN A 98 -16.33 2.28 6.94
CA ASN A 98 -17.32 2.51 7.98
C ASN A 98 -17.07 3.82 8.77
N VAL A 99 -15.84 4.34 8.75
CA VAL A 99 -15.46 5.61 9.40
C VAL A 99 -15.76 6.83 8.51
N LEU A 100 -15.78 6.68 7.18
CA LEU A 100 -16.06 7.79 6.25
C LEU A 100 -17.39 8.54 6.56
N PRO A 101 -18.53 7.86 6.80
CA PRO A 101 -19.77 8.53 7.19
C PRO A 101 -19.65 9.30 8.52
N VAL A 102 -18.86 8.80 9.46
CA VAL A 102 -18.64 9.45 10.77
C VAL A 102 -17.89 10.77 10.58
N ILE A 103 -16.86 10.78 9.74
CA ILE A 103 -16.09 12.00 9.43
C ILE A 103 -16.99 13.03 8.75
N VAL A 104 -17.78 12.61 7.76
CA VAL A 104 -18.75 13.47 7.06
C VAL A 104 -19.69 14.18 8.03
N ARG A 105 -20.27 13.43 8.99
CA ARG A 105 -21.17 13.99 10.01
C ARG A 105 -20.43 14.96 10.94
N ARG A 106 -19.20 14.62 11.36
CA ARG A 106 -18.38 15.48 12.22
C ARG A 106 -17.99 16.81 11.57
N VAL A 107 -17.73 16.82 10.27
CA VAL A 107 -17.38 18.04 9.51
C VAL A 107 -18.64 18.82 9.07
N ARG A 108 -19.84 18.36 9.44
CA ARG A 108 -21.15 18.95 9.06
C ARG A 108 -21.35 19.07 7.53
N LEU A 109 -20.78 18.13 6.78
CA LEU A 109 -20.88 18.07 5.30
C LEU A 109 -21.99 17.11 4.83
N GLU A 110 -22.99 16.85 5.68
CA GLU A 110 -24.06 15.85 5.44
C GLU A 110 -24.82 16.09 4.14
N GLY A 111 -25.00 17.35 3.72
CA GLY A 111 -25.65 17.71 2.46
C GLY A 111 -24.73 17.66 1.23
N PHE A 112 -23.40 17.57 1.42
CA PHE A 112 -22.42 17.67 0.34
C PHE A 112 -21.71 16.35 0.01
N VAL A 113 -22.06 15.26 0.67
CA VAL A 113 -21.45 13.93 0.48
C VAL A 113 -21.46 13.49 -0.98
N ILE A 114 -22.59 13.73 -1.67
CA ILE A 114 -22.74 13.35 -3.07
C ILE A 114 -21.70 14.10 -3.95
N TYR A 115 -21.43 15.38 -3.67
CA TYR A 115 -20.47 16.18 -4.41
C TYR A 115 -19.03 15.76 -4.12
N ILE A 116 -18.72 15.37 -2.89
CA ILE A 116 -17.40 14.81 -2.52
C ILE A 116 -17.16 13.48 -3.26
N LEU A 117 -18.18 12.61 -3.30
CA LEU A 117 -18.11 11.36 -4.05
C LEU A 117 -17.93 11.62 -5.55
N TYR A 118 -18.69 12.56 -6.13
CA TYR A 118 -18.50 12.92 -7.54
C TYR A 118 -17.10 13.48 -7.80
N ALA A 119 -16.56 14.34 -6.94
CA ALA A 119 -15.20 14.86 -7.09
C ALA A 119 -14.14 13.74 -7.05
N LEU A 120 -14.29 12.76 -6.15
CA LEU A 120 -13.42 11.59 -6.08
C LEU A 120 -13.50 10.71 -7.32
N ILE A 121 -14.73 10.45 -7.81
CA ILE A 121 -14.96 9.66 -9.02
C ILE A 121 -14.35 10.36 -10.23
N PHE A 122 -14.61 11.66 -10.40
CA PHE A 122 -14.02 12.46 -11.49
C PHE A 122 -12.49 12.46 -11.42
N GLY A 123 -11.90 12.65 -10.25
CA GLY A 123 -10.46 12.57 -10.06
C GLY A 123 -9.89 11.22 -10.50
N LYS A 124 -10.53 10.10 -10.11
CA LYS A 124 -10.14 8.75 -10.54
C LYS A 124 -10.27 8.55 -12.05
N VAL A 125 -11.37 9.00 -12.64
CA VAL A 125 -11.64 8.87 -14.09
C VAL A 125 -10.61 9.68 -14.89
N ILE A 126 -10.37 10.92 -14.50
CA ILE A 126 -9.36 11.78 -15.13
C ILE A 126 -7.97 11.16 -14.97
N GLY A 127 -7.60 10.70 -13.77
CA GLY A 127 -6.34 10.00 -13.53
C GLY A 127 -6.18 8.76 -14.40
N SER A 128 -7.24 7.98 -14.59
CA SER A 128 -7.24 6.81 -15.47
C SER A 128 -7.07 7.19 -16.94
N PHE A 129 -7.75 8.25 -17.40
CA PHE A 129 -7.58 8.74 -18.77
C PHE A 129 -6.16 9.25 -19.03
N ILE A 130 -5.59 10.00 -18.09
CA ILE A 130 -4.20 10.46 -18.16
C ILE A 130 -3.25 9.27 -18.25
N ASN A 131 -3.45 8.26 -17.41
CA ASN A 131 -2.62 7.06 -17.42
C ASN A 131 -2.68 6.33 -18.77
N TRP A 132 -3.84 6.22 -19.42
CA TRP A 132 -3.98 5.52 -20.71
C TRP A 132 -3.52 6.33 -21.92
N ILE A 133 -3.62 7.65 -21.88
CA ILE A 133 -3.29 8.51 -23.03
C ILE A 133 -1.81 8.89 -23.03
N ILE A 134 -1.22 9.07 -21.85
CA ILE A 134 0.16 9.56 -21.71
C ILE A 134 1.15 8.41 -21.47
N TYR A 135 0.72 7.33 -20.80
CA TYR A 135 1.54 6.19 -20.41
C TYR A 135 1.10 4.89 -21.09
#